data_AF-W7WVR7-F1
#
_entry.id   AF-W7WVR7-F1
#
_cell.length_a   1.000
_cell.length_b   1.000
_cell.length_c   1.000
_cell.angle_alpha   90.00
_cell.angle_beta   90.00
_cell.angle_gamma   90.00
#
_symmetry.space_group_name_H-M   'P 1'
#
loop_
_entity.id
_entity.type
_entity.pdbx_description
1 polymer ?
#
loop_
_entity_poly.entity_id
_entity_poly.type
_entity_poly.pdbx_seq_one_letter_code
_entity_poly.pdbx_strand_id
1 'polypeptide(L)'
;MADQGAQDRNLPASERKLKKAREDGQVPRSRDLGHFAAVAAGIALLAAMAPTATGWMTRLLQSGLRFDAGTLNGTASMSERLAELGVQFAWAMLPIGAVMVLAALASSLTVGGWNFTLKAIEPKFSKLNPLTGLPRMLSADRLVDTVRSCVLALVIGLVGAFYLSQNVFQFTSTLTLPLPTALAQAGNDVLYG
;
A
#
# COMPACT_ATOMS: atom_id res chain seq x y z
N MET A 1 -2.82 -0.12 58.67
CA MET A 1 -2.12 -0.93 57.65
C MET A 1 -3.15 -1.32 56.60
N ALA A 2 -3.09 -0.72 55.40
CA ALA A 2 -4.09 -0.87 54.34
C ALA A 2 -3.40 -1.40 53.07
N ASP A 3 -3.52 -2.70 52.86
CA ASP A 3 -2.94 -3.44 51.73
C ASP A 3 -4.04 -3.73 50.68
N GLN A 4 -4.55 -2.68 50.02
CA GLN A 4 -5.63 -2.81 49.01
C GLN A 4 -5.26 -2.27 47.63
N GLY A 5 -3.98 -1.96 47.36
CA GLY A 5 -3.57 -1.25 46.16
C GLY A 5 -3.21 -2.08 44.91
N ALA A 6 -3.12 -3.41 45.01
CA ALA A 6 -2.44 -4.21 43.97
C ALA A 6 -3.35 -5.10 43.10
N GLN A 7 -4.62 -5.31 43.47
CA GLN A 7 -5.47 -6.31 42.81
C GLN A 7 -6.47 -5.75 41.77
N ASP A 8 -6.66 -4.44 41.70
CA ASP A 8 -7.72 -3.82 40.90
C ASP A 8 -7.32 -3.47 39.44
N ARG A 9 -6.15 -3.96 39.00
CA ARG A 9 -5.57 -3.69 37.68
C ARG A 9 -5.88 -4.78 36.64
N ASN A 10 -6.96 -5.53 36.82
CA ASN A 10 -7.42 -6.62 35.95
C ASN A 10 -8.93 -6.58 35.64
N LEU A 11 -9.59 -5.43 35.76
CA LEU A 11 -10.99 -5.30 35.35
C LEU A 11 -11.10 -4.87 33.89
N PRO A 12 -11.95 -5.51 33.06
CA PRO A 12 -12.19 -5.07 31.69
C PRO A 12 -12.68 -3.61 31.70
N ALA A 13 -12.24 -2.82 30.72
CA ALA A 13 -12.62 -1.41 30.62
C ALA A 13 -14.15 -1.28 30.65
N SER A 14 -14.69 -0.50 31.60
CA SER A 14 -16.15 -0.34 31.72
C SER A 14 -16.76 0.13 30.40
N GLU A 15 -18.00 -0.25 30.12
CA GLU A 15 -18.68 0.11 28.87
C GLU A 15 -18.67 1.63 28.60
N ARG A 16 -18.63 2.44 29.66
CA ARG A 16 -18.47 3.90 29.58
C ARG A 16 -17.10 4.33 29.06
N LYS A 17 -16.01 3.65 29.47
CA LYS A 17 -14.66 3.87 28.91
C LYS A 17 -14.57 3.39 27.47
N LEU A 18 -15.21 2.28 27.11
CA LEU A 18 -15.26 1.78 25.72
C LEU A 18 -16.08 2.69 24.81
N LYS A 19 -17.24 3.20 25.25
CA LYS A 19 -18.03 4.20 24.51
C LYS A 19 -17.25 5.49 24.33
N LYS A 20 -16.61 6.01 25.40
CA LYS A 20 -15.78 7.21 25.32
C LYS A 20 -14.56 7.01 24.41
N ALA A 21 -13.93 5.84 24.43
CA ALA A 21 -12.84 5.50 23.51
C ALA A 21 -13.32 5.44 22.05
N ARG A 22 -14.53 4.92 21.78
CA ARG A 22 -15.15 4.94 20.44
C ARG A 22 -15.49 6.36 19.97
N GLU A 23 -16.09 7.18 20.84
CA GLU A 23 -16.40 8.61 20.58
C GLU A 23 -15.12 9.45 20.37
N ASP A 24 -14.05 9.14 21.09
CA ASP A 24 -12.74 9.78 20.97
C ASP A 24 -11.89 9.18 19.83
N GLY A 25 -12.45 8.30 18.99
CA GLY A 25 -11.79 7.73 17.81
C GLY A 25 -10.81 6.58 18.07
N GLN A 26 -10.60 6.19 19.33
CA GLN A 26 -9.69 5.14 19.77
C GLN A 26 -10.40 3.79 19.84
N VAL A 27 -10.86 3.30 18.70
CA VAL A 27 -11.35 1.93 18.58
C VAL A 27 -10.14 0.98 18.70
N PRO A 28 -10.16 -0.04 19.60
CA PRO A 28 -9.10 -1.03 19.66
C PRO A 28 -9.01 -1.74 18.32
N ARG A 29 -7.92 -1.51 17.59
CA ARG A 29 -7.70 -2.02 16.25
C ARG A 29 -6.47 -2.90 16.28
N SER A 30 -6.58 -4.13 15.78
CA SER A 30 -5.39 -4.90 15.42
C SER A 30 -4.78 -4.21 14.21
N ARG A 31 -3.77 -3.37 14.47
CA ARG A 31 -3.09 -2.56 13.44
C ARG A 31 -2.62 -3.45 12.27
N ASP A 32 -2.18 -4.66 12.59
CA ASP A 32 -1.65 -5.61 11.62
C ASP A 32 -2.72 -6.16 10.66
N LEU A 33 -3.88 -6.62 11.18
CA LEU A 33 -4.95 -7.15 10.32
C LEU A 33 -5.41 -6.11 9.29
N GLY A 34 -5.30 -4.84 9.67
CA GLY A 34 -5.65 -3.75 8.79
C GLY A 34 -4.72 -3.50 7.64
N HIS A 35 -3.43 -3.49 7.95
CA HIS A 35 -2.41 -3.34 6.94
C HIS A 35 -2.43 -4.55 5.97
N PHE A 36 -2.70 -5.76 6.47
CA PHE A 36 -2.84 -6.93 5.61
C PHE A 36 -4.04 -6.85 4.66
N ALA A 37 -5.23 -6.52 5.17
CA ALA A 37 -6.41 -6.35 4.34
C ALA A 37 -6.22 -5.22 3.32
N ALA A 38 -5.53 -4.14 3.70
CA ALA A 38 -5.20 -3.03 2.82
C ALA A 38 -4.33 -3.47 1.64
N VAL A 39 -3.23 -4.15 1.96
CA VAL A 39 -2.25 -4.61 0.97
C VAL A 39 -2.90 -5.67 0.06
N ALA A 40 -3.65 -6.62 0.63
CA ALA A 40 -4.35 -7.64 -0.15
C ALA A 40 -5.38 -7.04 -1.13
N ALA A 41 -6.19 -6.07 -0.68
CA ALA A 41 -7.15 -5.38 -1.55
C ALA A 41 -6.44 -4.58 -2.65
N GLY A 42 -5.33 -3.90 -2.33
CA GLY A 42 -4.50 -3.19 -3.30
C GLY A 42 -3.91 -4.11 -4.36
N ILE A 43 -3.34 -5.25 -3.95
CA ILE A 43 -2.80 -6.26 -4.86
C ILE A 43 -3.90 -6.82 -5.75
N ALA A 44 -5.06 -7.19 -5.20
CA ALA A 44 -6.17 -7.76 -5.97
C ALA A 44 -6.71 -6.78 -7.02
N LEU A 45 -6.86 -5.51 -6.65
CA LEU A 45 -7.33 -4.47 -7.56
C LEU A 45 -6.31 -4.15 -8.66
N LEU A 46 -5.01 -4.08 -8.31
CA LEU A 46 -3.94 -3.91 -9.29
C LEU A 46 -3.86 -5.12 -10.23
N ALA A 47 -4.00 -6.33 -9.70
CA ALA A 47 -4.00 -7.57 -10.45
C ALA A 47 -5.14 -7.60 -11.49
N ALA A 48 -6.35 -7.21 -11.09
CA ALA A 48 -7.49 -7.09 -11.99
C ALA A 48 -7.29 -6.04 -13.09
N MET A 49 -6.53 -4.96 -12.82
CA MET A 49 -6.26 -3.88 -13.76
C MET A 49 -4.97 -4.10 -14.59
N ALA A 50 -4.16 -5.11 -14.27
CA ALA A 50 -2.89 -5.34 -14.96
C ALA A 50 -3.04 -5.64 -16.47
N PRO A 51 -4.02 -6.45 -16.93
CA PRO A 51 -4.17 -6.73 -18.37
C PRO A 51 -4.55 -5.48 -19.18
N THR A 52 -5.44 -4.65 -18.64
CA THR A 52 -5.88 -3.39 -19.28
C THR A 52 -4.74 -2.38 -19.33
N ALA A 53 -4.00 -2.21 -18.23
CA ALA A 53 -2.83 -1.35 -18.16
C ALA A 53 -1.74 -1.76 -19.16
N THR A 54 -1.44 -3.05 -19.25
CA THR A 54 -0.45 -3.60 -20.20
C THR A 54 -0.88 -3.36 -21.65
N GLY A 55 -2.17 -3.50 -21.94
CA GLY A 55 -2.74 -3.22 -23.26
C GLY A 55 -2.69 -1.73 -23.65
N TRP A 56 -2.82 -0.80 -22.71
CA TRP A 56 -2.63 0.63 -22.96
C TRP A 56 -1.16 0.96 -23.20
N MET A 57 -0.26 0.43 -22.36
CA MET A 57 1.18 0.67 -22.49
C MET A 57 1.72 0.15 -23.83
N THR A 58 1.28 -1.04 -24.25
CA THR A 58 1.67 -1.63 -25.54
C THR A 58 1.22 -0.77 -26.72
N ARG A 59 -0.01 -0.24 -26.67
CA ARG A 59 -0.53 0.67 -27.70
C ARG A 59 0.23 1.99 -27.76
N LEU A 60 0.55 2.56 -26.58
CA LEU A 60 1.34 3.78 -26.48
C LEU A 60 2.78 3.58 -27.02
N LEU A 61 3.37 2.42 -26.73
CA LEU A 61 4.70 2.08 -27.24
C LEU A 61 4.68 1.89 -28.76
N GLN A 62 3.67 1.19 -29.28
CA GLN A 62 3.48 1.02 -30.73
C GLN A 62 3.22 2.34 -31.44
N SER A 63 2.44 3.25 -30.85
CA SER A 63 2.19 4.57 -31.42
C SER A 63 3.41 5.49 -31.31
N GLY A 64 4.22 5.37 -30.25
CA GLY A 64 5.45 6.13 -30.07
C GLY A 64 6.61 5.66 -30.96
N LEU A 65 6.69 4.36 -31.27
CA LEU A 65 7.78 3.77 -32.07
C LEU A 65 7.45 3.68 -33.57
N ARG A 66 6.25 4.07 -33.99
CA ARG A 66 5.89 4.19 -35.41
C ARG A 66 6.34 5.54 -35.96
N PHE A 67 7.37 5.53 -36.80
CA PHE A 67 7.83 6.69 -37.56
C PHE A 67 7.34 6.57 -39.00
N ASP A 68 6.48 7.50 -39.42
CA ASP A 68 5.98 7.58 -40.79
C ASP A 68 6.85 8.57 -41.59
N ALA A 69 7.03 8.38 -42.89
CA ALA A 69 7.90 9.22 -43.72
C ALA A 69 7.46 10.69 -43.73
N GLY A 70 6.19 10.99 -43.46
CA GLY A 70 5.68 12.36 -43.28
C GLY A 70 6.14 13.06 -41.99
N THR A 71 6.59 12.31 -40.99
CA THR A 71 7.01 12.85 -39.68
C THR A 71 8.45 13.38 -39.64
N LEU A 72 9.24 13.13 -40.70
CA LEU A 72 10.64 13.57 -40.80
C LEU A 72 10.81 15.00 -41.34
N ASN A 73 9.74 15.63 -41.83
CA ASN A 73 9.82 16.90 -42.56
C ASN A 73 9.68 18.17 -41.70
N GLY A 74 9.56 18.08 -40.37
CA GLY A 74 9.47 19.28 -39.53
C GLY A 74 9.74 19.05 -38.04
N THR A 75 10.67 19.81 -37.47
CA THR A 75 10.99 19.80 -36.02
C THR A 75 9.78 20.10 -35.13
N ALA A 76 8.82 20.90 -35.61
CA ALA A 76 7.56 21.21 -34.93
C ALA A 76 6.65 19.97 -34.75
N SER A 77 6.74 19.01 -35.66
CA SER A 77 5.96 17.77 -35.62
C SER A 77 6.39 16.85 -34.48
N MET A 78 7.64 16.96 -34.01
CA MET A 78 8.17 16.14 -32.92
C MET A 78 7.66 16.59 -31.54
N SER A 79 7.57 17.91 -31.29
CA SER A 79 7.04 18.45 -30.04
C SER A 79 5.55 18.23 -29.88
N GLU A 80 4.79 18.35 -30.96
CA GLU A 80 3.34 18.09 -30.96
C GLU A 80 3.04 16.60 -30.71
N ARG A 81 3.81 15.71 -31.34
CA ARG A 81 3.78 14.26 -31.08
C ARG A 81 4.11 13.92 -29.63
N LEU A 82 5.12 14.58 -29.05
CA LEU A 82 5.49 14.37 -27.64
C LEU A 82 4.37 14.82 -26.70
N ALA A 83 3.73 15.95 -26.98
CA ALA A 83 2.59 16.43 -26.20
C ALA A 83 1.39 15.46 -26.29
N GLU A 84 1.10 14.95 -27.49
CA GLU A 84 0.01 14.01 -27.73
C GLU A 84 0.25 12.65 -27.02
N LEU A 85 1.47 12.12 -27.09
CA LEU A 85 1.89 10.94 -26.34
C LEU A 85 1.83 11.19 -24.82
N GLY A 86 2.22 12.38 -24.36
CA GLY A 86 2.14 12.78 -22.96
C GLY A 86 0.70 12.82 -22.43
N VAL A 87 -0.23 13.37 -23.22
CA VAL A 87 -1.66 13.37 -22.89
C VAL A 87 -2.24 11.94 -22.88
N GLN A 88 -1.88 11.11 -23.86
CA GLN A 88 -2.29 9.70 -23.89
C GLN A 88 -1.76 8.92 -22.68
N PHE A 89 -0.51 9.17 -22.28
CA PHE A 89 0.08 8.58 -21.08
C PHE A 89 -0.65 9.04 -19.80
N ALA A 90 -0.96 10.33 -19.68
CA ALA A 90 -1.72 10.85 -18.54
C ALA A 90 -3.11 10.19 -18.43
N TRP A 91 -3.81 10.01 -19.55
CA TRP A 91 -5.09 9.29 -19.59
C TRP A 91 -4.95 7.81 -19.23
N ALA A 92 -3.84 7.16 -19.59
CA ALA A 92 -3.58 5.76 -19.22
C ALA A 92 -3.23 5.60 -17.72
N MET A 93 -2.60 6.61 -17.11
CA MET A 93 -2.25 6.60 -15.68
C MET A 93 -3.45 6.91 -14.76
N LEU A 94 -4.41 7.71 -15.24
CA LEU A 94 -5.61 8.10 -14.49
C LEU A 94 -6.40 6.91 -13.89
N PRO A 95 -6.75 5.85 -14.65
CA PRO A 95 -7.44 4.68 -14.09
C PRO A 95 -6.60 3.90 -13.08
N ILE A 96 -5.27 3.85 -13.25
CA ILE A 96 -4.36 3.21 -12.28
C ILE A 96 -4.38 3.99 -10.95
N GLY A 97 -4.29 5.32 -11.03
CA GLY A 97 -4.42 6.20 -9.87
C GLY A 97 -5.78 6.06 -9.18
N ALA A 98 -6.88 6.00 -9.94
CA ALA A 98 -8.21 5.80 -9.41
C ALA A 98 -8.34 4.47 -8.65
N VAL A 99 -7.77 3.38 -9.18
CA VAL A 99 -7.73 2.08 -8.50
C VAL A 99 -6.96 2.15 -7.19
N MET A 100 -5.82 2.83 -7.16
CA MET A 100 -5.02 2.99 -5.94
C MET A 100 -5.78 3.79 -4.87
N VAL A 101 -6.52 4.82 -5.27
CA VAL A 101 -7.41 5.56 -4.37
C VAL A 101 -8.52 4.65 -3.84
N LEU A 102 -9.16 3.86 -4.71
CA LEU A 102 -10.20 2.90 -4.29
C LEU A 102 -9.66 1.84 -3.33
N ALA A 103 -8.45 1.31 -3.56
CA ALA A 103 -7.79 0.39 -2.64
C ALA A 103 -7.52 1.05 -1.27
N ALA A 104 -7.03 2.28 -1.27
CA ALA A 104 -6.79 3.04 -0.04
C ALA A 104 -8.10 3.30 0.72
N LEU A 105 -9.19 3.64 0.04
CA LEU A 105 -10.51 3.83 0.64
C LEU A 105 -11.07 2.52 1.18
N ALA A 106 -11.03 1.43 0.40
CA ALA A 106 -11.49 0.11 0.81
C ALA A 106 -10.74 -0.36 2.07
N SER A 107 -9.42 -0.20 2.09
CA SER A 107 -8.61 -0.55 3.26
C SER A 107 -8.97 0.24 4.52
N SER A 108 -9.25 1.53 4.35
CA SER A 108 -9.62 2.42 5.44
C SER A 108 -10.99 2.01 6.01
N LEU A 109 -11.94 1.69 5.13
CA LEU A 109 -13.29 1.25 5.48
C LEU A 109 -13.31 -0.10 6.20
N THR A 110 -12.66 -1.13 5.65
CA THR A 110 -12.69 -2.51 6.17
C THR A 110 -12.13 -2.61 7.59
N VAL A 111 -11.16 -1.77 7.92
CA VAL A 111 -10.38 -1.94 9.14
C VAL A 111 -10.73 -0.86 10.17
N GLY A 112 -11.15 0.32 9.73
CA GLY A 112 -11.41 1.46 10.62
C GLY A 112 -12.87 1.61 11.02
N GLY A 113 -13.80 1.12 10.17
CA GLY A 113 -15.16 1.62 10.16
C GLY A 113 -15.20 3.11 9.83
N TRP A 114 -16.36 3.63 9.42
CA TRP A 114 -16.54 5.05 9.22
C TRP A 114 -16.67 5.76 10.59
N ASN A 115 -15.56 6.22 11.17
CA ASN A 115 -15.57 6.98 12.42
C ASN A 115 -15.11 8.43 12.19
N PHE A 116 -16.07 9.29 11.89
CA PHE A 116 -15.85 10.72 11.68
C PHE A 116 -15.80 11.43 13.05
N THR A 117 -14.60 11.67 13.60
CA THR A 117 -14.43 12.37 14.88
C THR A 117 -13.70 13.72 14.71
N LEU A 118 -14.41 14.81 15.00
CA LEU A 118 -13.88 16.18 14.99
C LEU A 118 -12.93 16.45 16.19
N LYS A 119 -12.96 15.60 17.24
CA LYS A 119 -12.06 15.70 18.40
C LYS A 119 -10.61 15.34 18.11
N ALA A 120 -10.32 14.69 16.98
CA ALA A 120 -8.95 14.41 16.55
C ALA A 120 -8.22 15.67 16.04
N ILE A 121 -8.97 16.72 15.68
CA ILE A 121 -8.45 17.98 15.13
C ILE A 121 -8.09 18.98 16.25
N GLU A 122 -8.56 18.76 17.49
CA GLU A 122 -8.18 19.61 18.61
C GLU A 122 -6.67 19.49 18.91
N PRO A 123 -5.91 20.61 18.89
CA PRO A 123 -4.50 20.61 19.25
C PRO A 123 -4.35 20.32 20.74
N LYS A 124 -4.05 19.06 21.07
CA LYS A 124 -3.79 18.61 22.45
C LYS A 124 -2.35 18.92 22.84
N PHE A 125 -2.11 20.07 23.46
CA PHE A 125 -0.80 20.49 24.01
C PHE A 125 -0.24 19.52 25.07
N SER A 126 -1.10 18.68 25.67
CA SER A 126 -0.67 17.60 26.57
C SER A 126 0.13 16.48 25.90
N LYS A 127 0.10 16.36 24.56
CA LYS A 127 0.91 15.40 23.80
C LYS A 127 2.31 15.91 23.43
N LEU A 128 2.62 17.18 23.70
CA LEU A 128 3.85 17.85 23.25
C LEU A 128 4.99 17.81 24.27
N ASN A 129 4.82 17.15 25.42
CA ASN A 129 5.86 17.09 26.45
C ASN A 129 6.79 15.87 26.23
N PRO A 130 8.02 16.05 25.72
CA PRO A 130 8.93 14.95 25.40
C PRO A 130 9.38 14.15 26.64
N LEU A 131 9.40 14.77 27.82
CA LEU A 131 9.81 14.13 29.08
C LEU A 131 8.85 13.01 29.52
N THR A 132 7.54 13.15 29.26
CA THR A 132 6.56 12.09 29.56
C THR A 132 6.42 11.08 28.42
N GLY A 133 6.95 11.40 27.23
CA GLY A 133 6.97 10.54 26.05
C GLY A 133 8.07 9.47 26.08
N LEU A 134 9.26 9.79 26.59
CA LEU A 134 10.41 8.88 26.70
C LEU A 134 10.11 7.55 27.43
N PRO A 135 9.56 7.54 28.66
CA PRO A 135 9.23 6.29 29.35
C PRO A 135 8.09 5.53 28.66
N ARG A 136 7.25 6.23 27.89
CA ARG A 136 6.17 5.63 27.07
C ARG A 136 6.68 5.12 25.72
N MET A 137 7.87 5.49 25.28
CA MET A 137 8.55 4.91 24.11
C MET A 137 9.34 3.66 24.49
N LEU A 138 9.89 3.62 25.71
CA LEU A 138 10.64 2.49 26.30
C LEU A 138 9.78 1.58 27.18
N SER A 139 8.46 1.59 27.02
CA SER A 139 7.56 0.68 27.76
C SER A 139 7.62 -0.75 27.21
N ALA A 140 7.45 -1.76 28.06
CA ALA A 140 7.48 -3.17 27.67
C ALA A 140 6.54 -3.50 26.49
N ASP A 141 5.36 -2.88 26.46
CA ASP A 141 4.40 -3.03 25.35
C ASP A 141 4.97 -2.58 23.99
N ARG A 142 5.79 -1.52 23.96
CA ARG A 142 6.44 -1.04 22.73
C ARG A 142 7.57 -1.96 22.29
N LEU A 143 8.28 -2.56 23.24
CA LEU A 143 9.31 -3.55 22.93
C LEU A 143 8.68 -4.77 22.26
N VAL A 144 7.54 -5.25 22.79
CA VAL A 144 6.78 -6.37 22.21
C VAL A 144 6.30 -6.02 20.80
N ASP A 145 5.73 -4.83 20.60
CA ASP A 145 5.33 -4.38 19.26
C ASP A 145 6.52 -4.30 18.28
N THR A 146 7.67 -3.82 18.75
CA THR A 146 8.89 -3.73 17.92
C THR A 146 9.40 -5.11 17.54
N VAL A 147 9.52 -6.03 18.50
CA VAL A 147 9.91 -7.42 18.26
C VAL A 147 8.94 -8.08 17.30
N ARG A 148 7.62 -7.90 17.49
CA ARG A 148 6.60 -8.40 16.56
C ARG A 148 6.81 -7.87 15.14
N SER A 149 7.09 -6.58 14.99
CA SER A 149 7.34 -5.98 13.68
C SER A 149 8.64 -6.49 13.03
N CYS A 150 9.71 -6.71 13.81
CA CYS A 150 10.95 -7.32 13.33
C CYS A 150 10.73 -8.76 12.88
N VAL A 151 9.97 -9.56 13.64
CA VAL A 151 9.61 -10.92 13.25
C VAL A 151 8.81 -10.91 11.96
N LEU A 152 7.82 -10.02 11.83
CA LEU A 152 7.03 -9.90 10.62
C LEU A 152 7.89 -9.52 9.40
N ALA A 153 8.82 -8.58 9.58
CA ALA A 153 9.76 -8.18 8.53
C ALA A 153 10.68 -9.33 8.11
N LEU A 154 11.19 -10.10 9.07
CA LEU A 154 11.99 -11.30 8.78
C LEU A 154 11.17 -12.36 8.04
N VAL A 155 9.93 -12.61 8.44
CA VAL A 155 9.04 -13.55 7.75
C VAL A 155 8.79 -13.11 6.32
N ILE A 156 8.43 -11.84 6.09
CA ILE A 156 8.23 -11.30 4.75
C ILE A 156 9.51 -11.40 3.91
N GLY A 157 10.66 -11.09 4.50
CA GLY A 157 11.97 -11.19 3.84
C GLY A 157 12.33 -12.63 3.46
N LEU A 158 12.11 -13.59 4.35
CA LEU A 158 12.36 -15.02 4.10
C LEU A 158 11.42 -15.58 3.03
N VAL A 159 10.13 -15.26 3.10
CA VAL A 159 9.15 -15.66 2.08
C VAL A 159 9.52 -15.06 0.72
N GLY A 160 9.90 -13.78 0.68
CA GLY A 160 10.36 -13.11 -0.53
C GLY A 160 11.64 -13.73 -1.10
N ALA A 161 12.63 -14.02 -0.25
CA ALA A 161 13.87 -14.66 -0.65
C ALA A 161 13.64 -16.10 -1.15
N PHE A 162 12.78 -16.86 -0.49
CA PHE A 162 12.40 -18.20 -0.92
C PHE A 162 11.68 -18.17 -2.26
N TYR A 163 10.64 -17.34 -2.41
CA TYR A 163 9.93 -17.14 -3.66
C TYR A 163 10.87 -16.74 -4.80
N LEU A 164 11.78 -15.79 -4.54
CA LEU A 164 12.77 -15.37 -5.53
C LEU A 164 13.69 -16.54 -5.90
N SER A 165 14.21 -17.28 -4.92
CA SER A 165 15.10 -18.42 -5.17
C SER A 165 14.47 -19.52 -6.02
N GLN A 166 13.16 -19.78 -5.85
CA GLN A 166 12.43 -20.75 -6.68
C GLN A 166 12.13 -20.23 -8.08
N ASN A 167 11.88 -18.93 -8.22
CA ASN A 167 11.48 -18.31 -9.49
C ASN A 167 12.64 -17.67 -10.28
N VAL A 168 13.88 -17.64 -9.75
CA VAL A 168 15.06 -17.11 -10.45
C VAL A 168 15.26 -17.76 -11.82
N PHE A 169 14.98 -19.06 -11.94
CA PHE A 169 15.07 -19.76 -13.22
C PHE A 169 14.05 -19.25 -14.25
N GLN A 170 12.81 -19.00 -13.81
CA GLN A 170 11.76 -18.42 -14.66
C GLN A 170 12.14 -17.01 -15.11
N PHE A 171 12.56 -16.14 -14.18
CA PHE A 171 13.01 -14.77 -14.49
C PHE A 171 14.19 -14.74 -15.47
N THR A 172 15.12 -15.69 -15.35
CA THR A 172 16.28 -15.79 -16.26
C THR A 172 15.85 -16.18 -17.68
N SER A 173 14.83 -17.04 -17.81
CA SER A 173 14.28 -17.41 -19.12
C SER A 173 13.57 -16.24 -19.82
N THR A 174 12.91 -15.37 -19.05
CA THR A 174 12.22 -14.17 -19.56
C THR A 174 13.20 -13.17 -20.22
N LEU A 175 14.47 -13.13 -19.79
CA LEU A 175 15.50 -12.28 -20.40
C LEU A 175 15.86 -12.70 -21.84
N THR A 176 15.55 -13.93 -22.23
CA THR A 176 15.83 -14.46 -23.58
C THR A 176 14.65 -14.27 -24.55
N LEU A 177 13.48 -13.85 -24.04
CA LEU A 177 12.29 -13.63 -24.84
C LEU A 177 12.27 -12.24 -25.49
N PRO A 178 11.67 -12.08 -26.68
CA PRO A 178 11.35 -10.76 -27.23
C PRO A 178 10.56 -9.90 -26.23
N LEU A 179 10.88 -8.60 -26.15
CA LEU A 179 10.28 -7.63 -25.22
C LEU A 179 8.73 -7.74 -25.07
N PRO A 180 7.94 -7.90 -26.15
CA PRO A 180 6.49 -7.99 -26.02
C PRO A 180 6.04 -9.26 -25.29
N THR A 181 6.68 -10.40 -25.58
CA THR A 181 6.39 -11.69 -24.95
C THR A 181 6.94 -11.75 -23.53
N ALA A 182 8.09 -11.12 -23.28
CA ALA A 182 8.68 -11.01 -21.95
C ALA A 182 7.77 -10.23 -20.98
N LEU A 183 7.21 -9.10 -21.41
CA LEU A 183 6.28 -8.29 -20.60
C LEU A 183 4.96 -9.02 -20.33
N ALA A 184 4.43 -9.74 -21.32
CA ALA A 184 3.20 -10.52 -21.17
C ALA A 184 3.40 -11.72 -20.23
N GLN A 185 4.51 -12.45 -20.40
CA GLN A 185 4.85 -13.60 -19.57
C GLN A 185 5.14 -13.19 -18.12
N ALA A 186 5.94 -12.13 -17.92
CA ALA A 186 6.21 -11.60 -16.57
C ALA A 186 4.93 -11.13 -15.86
N GLY A 187 3.99 -10.50 -16.58
CA GLY A 187 2.69 -10.15 -16.02
C GLY A 187 1.88 -11.36 -15.60
N ASN A 188 1.91 -12.44 -16.39
CA ASN A 188 1.20 -13.67 -16.10
C ASN A 188 1.81 -14.43 -14.90
N ASP A 189 3.14 -14.51 -14.85
CA ASP A 189 3.87 -15.20 -13.77
C ASP A 189 3.70 -14.47 -12.42
N VAL A 190 3.55 -13.14 -12.43
CA VAL A 190 3.26 -12.35 -11.21
C VAL A 190 1.81 -12.52 -10.74
N LEU A 191 0.86 -12.79 -11.65
CA LEU A 191 -0.57 -12.91 -11.31
C LEU A 191 -0.98 -14.33 -10.92
N TYR A 192 -0.31 -15.35 -11.48
CA TYR A 192 -0.71 -16.75 -11.34
C TYR A 192 0.39 -17.66 -10.77
N GLY A 193 1.61 -17.15 -10.54
CA GLY A 193 2.75 -17.89 -10.01
C GLY A 193 2.97 -17.77 -8.51
#